data_AF-A0A959NM57-F1
#
_entry.id   AF-A0A959NM57-F1
#
_cell.length_a   1.000
_cell.length_b   1.000
_cell.length_c   1.000
_cell.angle_alpha   90.00
_cell.angle_beta   90.00
_cell.angle_gamma   90.00
#
_symmetry.space_group_name_H-M   'P 1'
#
loop_
_entity.id
_entity.type
_entity.pdbx_description
1 polymer ?
#
loop_
_entity_poly.entity_id
_entity_poly.type
_entity_poly.pdbx_seq_one_letter_code
_entity_poly.pdbx_strand_id
1 'polypeptide(L)'
;MIELSQNISDYIETTFGEEFFNNYKLFVESKYLPAIRFPFYQKDTEQTIQSLVNQGIELEPIPEINNAYFVTKGDDLIGKTLEHTLGKYYIQSLSSMVPPLILNPTEKDVVMDLCAAPGSKSTQLAELMKYQGTLYANEPNLNRIKALVHNLDKMNILNMSVIKNKGEILSKSFNHFFDKILVDAPCSALGVVQKKQEVSNWWSE
;
A
#
# COMPACT_ATOMS: atom_id res chain seq x y z
N MET A 1 -21.16 11.78 7.24
CA MET A 1 -20.65 11.24 8.51
C MET A 1 -20.65 9.73 8.35
N ILE A 2 -19.52 9.05 8.54
CA ILE A 2 -19.45 7.59 8.40
C ILE A 2 -20.04 7.01 9.68
N GLU A 3 -21.20 6.36 9.58
CA GLU A 3 -21.85 5.74 10.73
C GLU A 3 -21.22 4.37 10.98
N LEU A 4 -20.59 4.20 12.14
CA LEU A 4 -20.04 2.91 12.57
C LEU A 4 -21.18 1.98 12.97
N SER A 5 -21.14 0.73 12.52
CA SER A 5 -22.13 -0.25 12.97
C SER A 5 -21.95 -0.56 14.46
N GLN A 6 -23.05 -0.96 15.11
CA GLN A 6 -23.02 -1.34 16.52
C GLN A 6 -22.02 -2.49 16.76
N ASN A 7 -21.95 -3.46 15.86
CA ASN A 7 -21.02 -4.58 15.96
C ASN A 7 -19.55 -4.14 15.98
N ILE A 8 -19.15 -3.20 15.12
CA ILE A 8 -17.77 -2.67 15.11
C ILE A 8 -17.51 -1.88 16.40
N SER A 9 -18.51 -1.10 16.83
CA SER A 9 -18.41 -0.29 18.04
C SER A 9 -18.19 -1.16 19.27
N ASP A 10 -19.06 -2.16 19.48
CA ASP A 10 -19.00 -3.08 20.60
C ASP A 10 -17.71 -3.90 20.57
N TYR A 11 -17.29 -4.39 19.41
CA TYR A 11 -16.05 -5.16 19.26
C TYR A 11 -14.82 -4.33 19.65
N ILE A 12 -14.71 -3.10 19.12
CA ILE A 12 -13.55 -2.24 19.39
C ILE A 12 -13.53 -1.82 20.85
N GLU A 13 -14.66 -1.42 21.42
CA GLU A 13 -14.77 -1.00 22.81
C GLU A 13 -14.48 -2.16 23.78
N THR A 14 -15.05 -3.34 23.53
CA THR A 14 -14.85 -4.52 24.39
C THR A 14 -13.42 -5.04 24.31
N THR A 15 -12.81 -5.01 23.12
CA THR A 15 -11.47 -5.59 22.90
C THR A 15 -10.34 -4.64 23.30
N PHE A 16 -10.48 -3.35 23.00
CA PHE A 16 -9.39 -2.36 23.14
C PHE A 16 -9.69 -1.24 24.15
N GLY A 17 -10.89 -1.21 24.73
CA GLY A 17 -11.30 -0.24 25.74
C GLY A 17 -11.89 1.05 25.18
N GLU A 18 -12.55 1.79 26.05
CA GLU A 18 -13.30 3.02 25.73
C GLU A 18 -12.40 4.14 25.16
N GLU A 19 -11.20 4.32 25.72
CA GLU A 19 -10.26 5.34 25.23
C GLU A 19 -9.86 5.09 23.78
N PHE A 20 -9.53 3.83 23.44
CA PHE A 20 -9.19 3.45 22.08
C PHE A 20 -10.39 3.62 21.14
N PHE A 21 -11.59 3.23 21.58
CA PHE A 21 -12.81 3.41 20.82
C PHE A 21 -13.11 4.88 20.51
N ASN A 22 -12.93 5.77 21.48
CA ASN A 22 -13.09 7.22 21.28
C ASN A 22 -12.07 7.76 20.26
N ASN A 23 -10.80 7.35 20.36
CA ASN A 23 -9.78 7.69 19.35
C ASN A 23 -10.13 7.13 17.96
N TYR A 24 -10.68 5.92 17.90
CA TYR A 24 -11.12 5.30 16.66
C TYR A 24 -12.30 6.05 16.02
N LYS A 25 -13.27 6.53 16.80
CA LYS A 25 -14.34 7.41 16.31
C LYS A 25 -13.78 8.70 15.71
N LEU A 26 -12.90 9.38 16.45
CA LEU A 26 -12.25 10.60 15.97
C LEU A 26 -11.48 10.35 14.67
N PHE A 27 -10.79 9.21 14.57
CA PHE A 27 -10.17 8.77 13.33
C PHE A 27 -11.23 8.63 12.24
N VAL A 28 -12.28 7.83 12.41
CA VAL A 28 -13.32 7.60 11.39
C VAL A 28 -14.00 8.89 10.91
N GLU A 29 -14.18 9.87 11.80
CA GLU A 29 -14.77 11.17 11.48
C GLU A 29 -13.78 12.14 10.82
N SER A 30 -12.47 11.95 11.03
CA SER A 30 -11.45 12.83 10.45
C SER A 30 -11.39 12.74 8.92
N LYS A 31 -10.93 13.83 8.30
CA LYS A 31 -10.76 13.89 6.84
C LYS A 31 -9.71 12.87 6.40
N TYR A 32 -10.12 11.93 5.55
CA TYR A 32 -9.17 11.04 4.88
C TYR A 32 -8.24 11.86 3.97
N LEU A 33 -6.94 11.74 4.20
CA LEU A 33 -5.91 12.29 3.32
C LEU A 33 -5.26 11.15 2.53
N PRO A 34 -5.42 11.11 1.19
CA PRO A 34 -4.66 10.18 0.38
C PRO A 34 -3.17 10.50 0.47
N ALA A 35 -2.34 9.47 0.30
CA ALA A 35 -0.91 9.63 0.21
C ALA A 35 -0.38 9.08 -1.12
N ILE A 36 0.67 9.72 -1.61
CA ILE A 36 1.43 9.27 -2.77
C ILE A 36 2.89 9.05 -2.38
N ARG A 37 3.56 8.17 -3.11
CA ARG A 37 4.97 7.86 -2.93
C ARG A 37 5.70 7.94 -4.26
N PHE A 38 6.78 8.71 -4.29
CA PHE A 38 7.69 8.77 -5.43
C PHE A 38 8.76 7.68 -5.30
N PRO A 39 9.10 6.96 -6.39
CA PRO A 39 10.20 5.99 -6.36
C PRO A 39 11.56 6.63 -6.08
N PHE A 40 12.44 5.96 -5.35
CA PHE A 40 13.76 6.51 -4.97
C PHE A 40 14.68 6.86 -6.15
N TYR A 41 14.54 6.19 -7.30
CA TYR A 41 15.37 6.44 -8.47
C TYR A 41 14.92 7.67 -9.29
N GLN A 42 13.76 8.24 -8.94
CA GLN A 42 13.17 9.32 -9.69
C GLN A 42 13.96 10.62 -9.49
N LYS A 43 14.66 11.04 -10.54
CA LYS A 43 15.53 12.24 -10.50
C LYS A 43 14.79 13.56 -10.67
N ASP A 44 13.52 13.51 -11.09
CA ASP A 44 12.69 14.67 -11.42
C ASP A 44 11.52 14.83 -10.43
N THR A 45 11.66 14.37 -9.18
CA THR A 45 10.61 14.48 -8.15
C THR A 45 10.15 15.92 -7.94
N GLU A 46 11.08 16.88 -7.82
CA GLU A 46 10.73 18.30 -7.65
C GLU A 46 9.97 18.87 -8.85
N GLN A 47 10.40 18.52 -10.07
CA GLN A 47 9.71 18.93 -11.31
C GLN A 47 8.33 18.29 -11.41
N THR A 48 8.21 17.04 -10.98
CA THR A 48 6.94 16.31 -10.93
C THR A 48 5.99 16.98 -9.94
N ILE A 49 6.46 17.31 -8.73
CA ILE A 49 5.68 18.05 -7.73
C ILE A 49 5.23 19.41 -8.30
N GLN A 50 6.11 20.17 -8.94
CA GLN A 50 5.73 21.45 -9.55
C GLN A 50 4.68 21.29 -10.65
N SER A 51 4.79 20.24 -11.48
CA SER A 51 3.78 19.91 -12.50
C SER A 51 2.42 19.61 -11.86
N LEU A 52 2.41 18.82 -10.79
CA LEU A 52 1.19 18.50 -10.04
C LEU A 52 0.54 19.75 -9.41
N VAL A 53 1.35 20.65 -8.83
CA VAL A 53 0.88 21.94 -8.30
C VAL A 53 0.24 22.79 -9.40
N ASN A 54 0.84 22.86 -10.59
CA ASN A 54 0.27 23.57 -11.73
C ASN A 54 -1.05 22.96 -12.22
N GLN A 55 -1.28 21.67 -11.95
CA GLN A 55 -2.54 20.95 -12.23
C GLN A 55 -3.57 21.09 -11.09
N GLY A 56 -3.26 21.83 -10.02
CA GLY A 56 -4.15 22.06 -8.88
C GLY A 56 -4.05 21.01 -7.77
N ILE A 57 -3.00 20.18 -7.76
CA ILE A 57 -2.73 19.16 -6.74
C ILE A 57 -1.71 19.72 -5.75
N GLU A 58 -2.09 19.83 -4.47
CA GLU A 58 -1.19 20.30 -3.41
C GLU A 58 -0.71 19.11 -2.57
N LEU A 59 0.59 19.12 -2.28
CA LEU A 59 1.30 18.03 -1.62
C LEU A 59 2.01 18.53 -0.37
N GLU A 60 1.88 17.79 0.73
CA GLU A 60 2.63 18.04 1.97
C GLU A 60 3.52 16.83 2.29
N PRO A 61 4.82 17.03 2.59
CA PRO A 61 5.72 15.91 2.87
C PRO A 61 5.33 15.17 4.15
N ILE A 62 5.51 13.85 4.14
CA ILE A 62 5.33 13.01 5.33
C ILE A 62 6.69 12.93 6.05
N PRO A 63 6.84 13.50 7.27
CA PRO A 63 8.15 13.69 7.90
C PRO A 63 8.97 12.40 8.09
N GLU A 64 8.31 11.28 8.40
CA GLU A 64 8.98 10.02 8.75
C GLU A 64 9.20 9.09 7.55
N ILE A 65 8.63 9.42 6.38
CA ILE A 65 8.72 8.57 5.18
C ILE A 65 9.24 9.38 4.01
N ASN A 66 10.49 9.11 3.65
CA ASN A 66 11.14 9.70 2.49
C ASN A 66 10.31 9.50 1.21
N ASN A 67 10.26 10.54 0.38
CA ASN A 67 9.55 10.55 -0.90
C ASN A 67 8.04 10.24 -0.80
N ALA A 68 7.43 10.38 0.37
CA ALA A 68 6.00 10.25 0.56
C ALA A 68 5.37 11.61 0.90
N TYR A 69 4.17 11.84 0.35
CA TYR A 69 3.45 13.09 0.49
C TYR A 69 1.97 12.83 0.72
N PHE A 70 1.36 13.58 1.63
CA PHE A 70 -0.09 13.71 1.70
C PHE A 70 -0.59 14.59 0.56
N VAL A 71 -1.75 14.23 0.02
CA VAL A 71 -2.47 15.03 -0.97
C VAL A 71 -3.49 15.88 -0.20
N THR A 72 -3.18 17.16 -0.02
CA THR A 72 -4.05 18.08 0.74
C THR A 72 -5.17 18.66 -0.12
N LYS A 73 -4.98 18.68 -1.45
CA LYS A 73 -5.95 19.15 -2.46
C LYS A 73 -5.76 18.42 -3.79
N GLY A 74 -6.87 18.23 -4.53
CA GLY A 74 -6.86 17.60 -5.85
C GLY A 74 -6.80 16.06 -5.82
N ASP A 75 -7.35 15.45 -4.77
CA ASP A 75 -7.37 13.99 -4.57
C ASP A 75 -8.15 13.23 -5.65
N ASP A 76 -9.09 13.88 -6.33
CA ASP A 76 -9.82 13.32 -7.47
C ASP A 76 -9.01 13.34 -8.78
N LEU A 77 -7.88 14.06 -8.80
CA LEU A 77 -6.99 14.21 -9.96
C LEU A 77 -5.78 13.29 -9.92
N ILE A 78 -5.28 12.90 -8.73
CA ILE A 78 -4.01 12.16 -8.58
C ILE A 78 -3.97 10.82 -9.33
N GLY A 79 -5.11 10.20 -9.62
CA GLY A 79 -5.18 8.98 -10.41
C GLY A 79 -5.23 9.20 -11.93
N LYS A 80 -5.47 10.44 -12.36
CA LYS A 80 -5.76 10.84 -13.76
C LYS A 80 -4.63 11.61 -14.43
N THR A 81 -3.55 11.91 -13.70
CA THR A 81 -2.42 12.66 -14.24
C THR A 81 -1.58 11.80 -15.20
N LEU A 82 -0.86 12.48 -16.10
CA LEU A 82 0.10 11.81 -16.97
C LEU A 82 1.23 11.18 -16.14
N GLU A 83 1.65 11.87 -15.09
CA GLU A 83 2.71 11.44 -14.18
C GLU A 83 2.34 10.14 -13.45
N HIS A 84 1.09 10.00 -12.99
CA HIS A 84 0.62 8.72 -12.44
C HIS A 84 0.60 7.62 -13.50
N THR A 85 0.16 7.93 -14.72
CA THR A 85 0.08 6.97 -15.83
C THR A 85 1.46 6.48 -16.26
N LEU A 86 2.48 7.35 -16.18
CA LEU A 86 3.89 7.04 -16.46
C LEU A 86 4.63 6.43 -15.25
N GLY A 87 3.93 6.12 -14.16
CA GLY A 87 4.53 5.50 -12.98
C GLY A 87 5.48 6.41 -12.19
N LYS A 88 5.33 7.74 -12.32
CA LYS A 88 6.17 8.72 -11.61
C LYS A 88 5.92 8.73 -10.10
N TYR A 89 4.75 8.26 -9.67
CA TYR A 89 4.42 8.02 -8.28
C TYR A 89 3.36 6.93 -8.15
N TYR A 90 3.26 6.36 -6.95
CA TYR A 90 2.26 5.37 -6.57
C TYR A 90 1.29 5.96 -5.54
N ILE A 91 -0.01 5.76 -5.71
CA ILE A 91 -1.01 6.11 -4.69
C ILE A 91 -1.06 4.99 -3.63
N GLN A 92 -0.46 5.23 -2.47
CA GLN A 92 -0.25 4.21 -1.43
C GLN A 92 -0.64 4.79 -0.07
N SER A 93 -1.35 4.02 0.76
CA SER A 93 -1.66 4.47 2.13
C SER A 93 -0.41 4.47 3.00
N LEU A 94 -0.34 5.38 3.96
CA LEU A 94 0.75 5.43 4.94
C LEU A 94 0.98 4.08 5.63
N SER A 95 -0.11 3.43 6.08
CA SER A 95 -0.08 2.10 6.69
C SER A 95 0.53 1.02 5.78
N SER A 96 0.41 1.15 4.45
CA SER A 96 1.02 0.22 3.51
C SER A 96 2.49 0.53 3.26
N MET A 97 2.98 1.73 3.58
CA MET A 97 4.38 2.11 3.37
C MET A 97 5.29 1.56 4.47
N VAL A 98 4.77 1.35 5.67
CA VAL A 98 5.55 0.94 6.85
C VAL A 98 6.11 -0.49 6.73
N PRO A 99 5.34 -1.53 6.33
CA PRO A 99 5.84 -2.90 6.35
C PRO A 99 7.10 -3.13 5.48
N PRO A 100 7.20 -2.62 4.24
CA PRO A 100 8.44 -2.71 3.47
C PRO A 100 9.64 -2.02 4.11
N LEU A 101 9.43 -0.87 4.76
CA LEU A 101 10.49 -0.12 5.47
C LEU A 101 11.02 -0.90 6.67
N ILE A 102 10.14 -1.58 7.42
CA ILE A 102 10.54 -2.43 8.55
C ILE A 102 11.24 -3.70 8.07
N LEU A 103 10.74 -4.32 6.99
CA LEU A 103 11.38 -5.52 6.41
C LEU A 103 12.78 -5.21 5.89
N ASN A 104 12.98 -3.99 5.37
CA ASN A 104 14.27 -3.42 4.96
C ASN A 104 15.14 -4.39 4.13
N PRO A 105 14.68 -4.84 2.95
CA PRO A 105 15.43 -5.76 2.10
C PRO A 105 16.70 -5.11 1.54
N THR A 106 17.74 -5.93 1.32
CA THR A 106 18.99 -5.50 0.65
C THR A 106 18.94 -5.81 -0.84
N GLU A 107 19.83 -5.19 -1.61
CA GLU A 107 20.00 -5.41 -3.06
C GLU A 107 20.37 -6.86 -3.44
N LYS A 108 20.76 -7.69 -2.46
CA LYS A 108 21.16 -9.09 -2.67
C LYS A 108 20.11 -10.10 -2.21
N ASP A 109 19.09 -9.65 -1.50
CA ASP A 109 18.11 -10.53 -0.88
C ASP A 109 17.22 -11.18 -1.96
N VAL A 110 16.80 -12.41 -1.68
CA VAL A 110 15.67 -13.07 -2.34
C VAL A 110 14.44 -12.89 -1.46
N VAL A 111 13.50 -12.07 -1.93
CA VAL A 111 12.37 -11.58 -1.12
C VAL A 111 11.06 -12.14 -1.67
N MET A 112 10.11 -12.46 -0.78
CA MET A 112 8.73 -12.82 -1.13
C MET A 112 7.75 -11.79 -0.56
N ASP A 113 6.82 -11.32 -1.39
CA ASP A 113 5.56 -10.71 -0.97
C ASP A 113 4.43 -11.73 -1.17
N LEU A 114 3.97 -12.32 -0.07
CA LEU A 114 3.07 -13.48 -0.12
C LEU A 114 1.65 -13.14 -0.59
N CYS A 115 1.23 -11.89 -0.41
CA CYS A 115 -0.12 -11.41 -0.70
C CYS A 115 -0.05 -10.07 -1.45
N ALA A 116 0.57 -10.12 -2.62
CA ALA A 116 1.14 -8.95 -3.27
C ALA A 116 0.12 -7.98 -3.88
N ALA A 117 -1.03 -8.45 -4.38
CA ALA A 117 -1.92 -7.57 -5.15
C ALA A 117 -2.59 -6.50 -4.26
N PRO A 118 -2.71 -5.25 -4.73
CA PRO A 118 -2.48 -4.79 -6.11
C PRO A 118 -1.05 -4.34 -6.43
N GLY A 119 -0.06 -4.55 -5.54
CA GLY A 119 1.36 -4.30 -5.80
C GLY A 119 1.98 -3.11 -5.08
N SER A 120 1.27 -2.42 -4.19
CA SER A 120 1.80 -1.22 -3.52
C SER A 120 3.02 -1.52 -2.65
N LYS A 121 3.00 -2.61 -1.89
CA LYS A 121 4.13 -3.04 -1.05
C LYS A 121 5.24 -3.66 -1.89
N SER A 122 4.88 -4.46 -2.90
CA SER A 122 5.84 -5.12 -3.78
C SER A 122 6.66 -4.13 -4.61
N THR A 123 6.04 -3.06 -5.14
CA THR A 123 6.76 -1.98 -5.85
C THR A 123 7.72 -1.24 -4.92
N GLN A 124 7.31 -0.97 -3.67
CA GLN A 124 8.19 -0.34 -2.68
C GLN A 124 9.34 -1.27 -2.24
N LEU A 125 9.11 -2.58 -2.11
CA LEU A 125 10.18 -3.55 -1.86
C LEU A 125 11.20 -3.54 -3.00
N ALA A 126 10.76 -3.56 -4.26
CA ALA A 126 11.65 -3.51 -5.42
C ALA A 126 12.51 -2.22 -5.42
N GLU A 127 11.92 -1.10 -5.04
CA GLU A 127 12.62 0.17 -4.90
C GLU A 127 13.68 0.15 -3.79
N LEU A 128 13.36 -0.40 -2.61
CA LEU A 128 14.31 -0.56 -1.50
C LEU A 128 15.48 -1.49 -1.89
N MET A 129 15.20 -2.51 -2.70
CA MET A 129 16.20 -3.41 -3.28
C MET A 129 16.96 -2.78 -4.46
N LYS A 130 16.72 -1.51 -4.78
CA LYS A 130 17.27 -0.79 -5.95
C LYS A 130 17.16 -1.58 -7.25
N TYR A 131 16.06 -2.27 -7.44
CA TYR A 131 15.80 -3.13 -8.61
C TYR A 131 16.83 -4.23 -8.84
N GLN A 132 17.52 -4.66 -7.77
CA GLN A 132 18.48 -5.76 -7.77
C GLN A 132 17.96 -6.93 -6.93
N GLY A 133 18.70 -8.03 -6.90
CA GLY A 133 18.27 -9.25 -6.21
C GLY A 133 17.08 -9.89 -6.93
N THR A 134 16.21 -10.56 -6.18
CA THR A 134 15.01 -11.19 -6.77
C THR A 134 13.83 -11.05 -5.84
N LEU A 135 12.72 -10.50 -6.36
CA LEU A 135 11.48 -10.36 -5.64
C LEU A 135 10.40 -11.27 -6.24
N TYR A 136 9.71 -12.02 -5.40
CA TYR A 136 8.59 -12.85 -5.77
C TYR A 136 7.31 -12.24 -5.24
N ALA A 137 6.31 -12.05 -6.09
CA ALA A 137 5.01 -11.50 -5.73
C ALA A 137 3.94 -12.58 -5.94
N ASN A 138 3.39 -13.10 -4.85
CA ASN A 138 2.36 -14.11 -4.90
C ASN A 138 0.96 -13.50 -4.78
N GLU A 139 0.04 -13.95 -5.64
CA GLU A 139 -1.39 -13.65 -5.53
C GLU A 139 -2.22 -14.84 -6.04
N PRO A 140 -3.07 -15.48 -5.22
CA PRO A 140 -3.88 -16.62 -5.67
C PRO A 140 -5.01 -16.24 -6.62
N ASN A 141 -5.53 -15.01 -6.54
CA ASN A 141 -6.68 -14.57 -7.32
C ASN A 141 -6.26 -14.01 -8.70
N LEU A 142 -6.70 -14.66 -9.77
CA LEU A 142 -6.35 -14.28 -11.14
C LEU A 142 -6.80 -12.85 -11.53
N ASN A 143 -7.93 -12.38 -11.03
CA ASN A 143 -8.41 -11.03 -11.32
C ASN A 143 -7.52 -9.97 -10.65
N ARG A 144 -7.05 -10.26 -9.43
CA ARG A 144 -6.13 -9.36 -8.71
C ARG A 144 -4.72 -9.37 -9.29
N ILE A 145 -4.27 -10.49 -9.89
CA ILE A 145 -3.00 -10.55 -10.63
C ILE A 145 -2.96 -9.52 -11.76
N LYS A 146 -4.07 -9.29 -12.48
CA LYS A 146 -4.09 -8.30 -13.57
C LYS A 146 -3.73 -6.90 -13.07
N ALA A 147 -4.28 -6.50 -11.92
CA ALA A 147 -3.97 -5.23 -11.29
C ALA A 147 -2.52 -5.19 -10.78
N LEU A 148 -2.03 -6.30 -10.21
CA LEU A 148 -0.64 -6.44 -9.79
C LEU A 148 0.30 -6.24 -10.98
N VAL A 149 0.19 -7.04 -12.04
CA VAL A 149 1.04 -6.94 -13.24
C VAL A 149 0.98 -5.55 -13.85
N HIS A 150 -0.22 -4.97 -14.02
CA HIS A 150 -0.37 -3.61 -14.53
C HIS A 150 0.43 -2.58 -13.70
N ASN A 151 0.36 -2.66 -12.37
CA ASN A 151 1.10 -1.76 -11.51
C ASN A 151 2.61 -2.01 -11.51
N LEU A 152 3.04 -3.27 -11.62
CA LEU A 152 4.47 -3.60 -11.75
C LEU A 152 5.05 -3.05 -13.05
N ASP A 153 4.36 -3.25 -14.16
CA ASP A 153 4.75 -2.74 -15.48
C ASP A 153 4.79 -1.20 -15.47
N LYS A 154 3.73 -0.57 -14.97
CA LYS A 154 3.62 0.89 -14.87
C LYS A 154 4.77 1.50 -14.06
N MET A 155 5.18 0.85 -12.96
CA MET A 155 6.26 1.30 -12.09
C MET A 155 7.66 0.88 -12.58
N ASN A 156 7.76 0.26 -13.75
CA ASN A 156 9.01 -0.25 -14.33
C ASN A 156 9.77 -1.20 -13.40
N ILE A 157 9.06 -2.13 -12.76
CA ILE A 157 9.69 -3.14 -11.89
C ILE A 157 10.29 -4.25 -12.74
N LEU A 158 11.62 -4.43 -12.66
CA LEU A 158 12.36 -5.38 -13.52
C LEU A 158 12.86 -6.64 -12.79
N ASN A 159 13.03 -6.59 -11.47
CA ASN A 159 13.61 -7.68 -10.66
C ASN A 159 12.56 -8.60 -10.02
N MET A 160 11.35 -8.68 -10.59
CA MET A 160 10.22 -9.36 -9.97
C MET A 160 9.65 -10.52 -10.80
N SER A 161 9.27 -11.61 -10.13
CA SER A 161 8.48 -12.72 -10.67
C SER A 161 7.11 -12.81 -10.00
N VAL A 162 6.04 -12.96 -10.79
CA VAL A 162 4.68 -13.13 -10.26
C VAL A 162 4.34 -14.62 -10.16
N ILE A 163 3.88 -15.05 -8.98
CA ILE A 163 3.43 -16.41 -8.71
C ILE A 163 1.92 -16.41 -8.45
N LYS A 164 1.22 -17.37 -9.05
CA LYS A 164 -0.19 -17.65 -8.74
C LYS A 164 -0.29 -18.94 -7.95
N ASN A 165 -0.25 -18.85 -6.63
CA ASN A 165 -0.46 -20.03 -5.81
C ASN A 165 -1.13 -19.72 -4.46
N LYS A 166 -1.65 -20.77 -3.82
CA LYS A 166 -2.05 -20.74 -2.41
C LYS A 166 -0.79 -20.58 -1.56
N GLY A 167 -0.73 -19.55 -0.73
CA GLY A 167 0.48 -19.21 0.04
C GLY A 167 0.91 -20.35 0.99
N GLU A 168 -0.07 -21.09 1.51
CA GLU A 168 0.11 -22.18 2.47
C GLU A 168 0.89 -23.38 1.90
N ILE A 169 0.95 -23.50 0.57
CA ILE A 169 1.62 -24.63 -0.09
C ILE A 169 2.96 -24.25 -0.71
N LEU A 170 3.33 -22.96 -0.74
CA LEU A 170 4.57 -22.50 -1.36
C LEU A 170 5.82 -23.04 -0.67
N SER A 171 5.75 -23.32 0.63
CA SER A 171 6.85 -23.94 1.39
C SER A 171 7.27 -25.31 0.85
N LYS A 172 6.39 -26.03 0.14
CA LYS A 172 6.73 -27.31 -0.50
C LYS A 172 7.70 -27.16 -1.68
N SER A 173 7.71 -25.99 -2.31
CA SER A 173 8.54 -25.70 -3.49
C SER A 173 9.69 -24.75 -3.17
N PHE A 174 9.52 -23.88 -2.18
CA PHE A 174 10.47 -22.84 -1.79
C PHE A 174 10.94 -22.98 -0.34
N ASN A 175 11.30 -24.21 0.06
CA ASN A 175 11.80 -24.46 1.41
C ASN A 175 13.16 -23.78 1.62
N HIS A 176 13.29 -22.98 2.69
CA HIS A 176 14.50 -22.20 3.01
C HIS A 176 15.08 -21.38 1.84
N PHE A 177 14.21 -20.87 0.96
CA PHE A 177 14.62 -20.20 -0.27
C PHE A 177 14.70 -18.66 -0.17
N PHE A 178 13.85 -18.04 0.66
CA PHE A 178 13.78 -16.58 0.78
C PHE A 178 14.58 -16.09 1.99
N ASP A 179 15.34 -15.01 1.80
CA ASP A 179 16.01 -14.30 2.90
C ASP A 179 15.00 -13.52 3.74
N LYS A 180 13.97 -12.97 3.09
CA LYS A 180 12.92 -12.14 3.72
C LYS A 180 11.55 -12.42 3.11
N ILE A 181 10.53 -12.44 3.95
CA ILE A 181 9.13 -12.64 3.52
C ILE A 181 8.26 -11.55 4.14
N LEU A 182 7.52 -10.84 3.29
CA LEU A 182 6.44 -9.96 3.67
C LEU A 182 5.12 -10.73 3.64
N VAL A 183 4.38 -10.71 4.76
CA VAL A 183 3.04 -11.29 4.85
C VAL A 183 2.05 -10.20 5.25
N ASP A 184 1.42 -9.58 4.25
CA ASP A 184 0.27 -8.71 4.44
C ASP A 184 -1.01 -9.54 4.34
N ALA A 185 -1.36 -10.21 5.44
CA ALA A 185 -2.47 -11.15 5.46
C ALA A 185 -3.81 -10.44 5.18
N PRO A 186 -4.75 -11.09 4.45
CA PRO A 186 -6.11 -10.60 4.33
C PRO A 186 -6.72 -10.35 5.72
N CYS A 187 -7.24 -9.16 5.96
CA CYS A 187 -7.73 -8.75 7.27
C CYS A 187 -9.17 -8.23 7.21
N SER A 188 -9.75 -7.99 8.39
CA SER A 188 -11.10 -7.46 8.60
C SER A 188 -11.35 -6.05 8.05
N ALA A 189 -10.31 -5.38 7.53
CA ALA A 189 -10.36 -4.05 6.94
C ALA A 189 -10.85 -2.91 7.86
N LEU A 190 -10.92 -3.15 9.18
CA LEU A 190 -11.34 -2.13 10.17
C LEU A 190 -10.43 -0.89 10.19
N GLY A 191 -9.17 -1.02 9.76
CA GLY A 191 -8.22 0.11 9.61
C GLY A 191 -8.38 0.95 8.34
N VAL A 192 -9.32 0.61 7.44
CA VAL A 192 -9.55 1.35 6.18
C VAL A 192 -10.99 1.87 6.04
N VAL A 193 -11.76 1.90 7.13
CA VAL A 193 -13.17 2.34 7.15
C VAL A 193 -13.37 3.74 6.57
N GLN A 194 -12.44 4.67 6.83
CA GLN A 194 -12.44 6.00 6.22
C GLN A 194 -12.42 5.98 4.69
N LYS A 195 -11.68 5.03 4.10
CA LYS A 195 -11.46 4.90 2.66
C LYS A 195 -12.57 4.10 1.98
N LYS A 196 -13.14 3.13 2.69
CA LYS A 196 -14.18 2.23 2.21
C LYS A 196 -15.37 2.31 3.17
N GLN A 197 -16.26 3.26 2.89
CA GLN A 197 -17.49 3.49 3.67
C GLN A 197 -18.39 2.24 3.75
N GLU A 198 -18.17 1.22 2.91
CA GLU A 198 -18.91 -0.05 2.92
C GLU A 198 -18.44 -1.05 3.99
N VAL A 199 -17.29 -0.84 4.64
CA VAL A 199 -16.77 -1.79 5.65
C VAL A 199 -17.73 -1.91 6.84
N SER A 200 -18.41 -0.82 7.21
CA SER A 200 -19.44 -0.84 8.26
C SER A 200 -20.66 -1.69 7.91
N ASN A 201 -20.94 -1.90 6.61
CA ASN A 201 -22.15 -2.59 6.15
C ASN A 201 -22.03 -4.12 6.14
N TRP A 202 -20.82 -4.67 6.00
CA TRP A 202 -20.63 -6.13 5.81
C TRP A 202 -19.74 -6.79 6.87
N TRP A 203 -19.19 -6.02 7.82
CA TRP A 203 -18.44 -6.60 8.92
C TRP A 203 -19.40 -7.25 9.93
N SER A 204 -19.33 -8.57 10.03
CA SER A 204 -19.99 -9.39 11.04
C SER A 204 -18.93 -10.28 11.67
N GLU A 205 -18.93 -10.35 13.00
CA GLU A 205 -18.17 -11.36 13.75
C GLU A 205 -18.75 -12.76 13.52
#